data_AF-A0A2V6E794-F1
#
_entry.id   AF-A0A2V6E794-F1
#
_cell.length_a   1.000
_cell.length_b   1.000
_cell.length_c   1.000
_cell.angle_alpha   90.00
_cell.angle_beta   90.00
_cell.angle_gamma   90.00
#
_symmetry.space_group_name_H-M   'P 1'
#
loop_
_entity.id
_entity.type
_entity.pdbx_description
1 polymer ?
#
loop_
_entity_poly.entity_id
_entity_poly.type
_entity_poly.pdbx_seq_one_letter_code
_entity_poly.pdbx_strand_id
1 'polypeptide(L)'
;MRTTATKIREITIEGKTFYEVQWPKFPKGRNRQAFRQKTEAETFLKQKLAEQRNYGIAGSGLNQHCGMQIMNGRSSVMSIRQC
;
A
#
# COMPACT_ATOMS: atom_id res chain seq x y z
N MET A 1 -0.08 12.17 -13.29
CA MET A 1 0.08 12.14 -11.82
C MET A 1 1.55 11.88 -11.52
N ARG A 2 2.31 12.80 -10.91
CA ARG A 2 3.72 12.53 -10.53
C ARG A 2 3.71 11.46 -9.44
N THR A 3 3.87 10.19 -9.82
CA THR A 3 3.96 9.07 -8.89
C THR A 3 5.29 9.19 -8.14
N THR A 4 5.22 9.57 -6.87
CA THR A 4 6.38 9.51 -5.98
C THR A 4 6.82 8.06 -5.91
N ALA A 5 8.00 7.75 -6.46
CA ALA A 5 8.58 6.42 -6.38
C ALA A 5 8.98 6.10 -4.93
N THR A 6 8.70 4.87 -4.51
CA THR A 6 9.14 4.36 -3.20
C THR A 6 10.62 4.00 -3.28
N LYS A 7 11.48 4.72 -2.55
CA LYS A 7 12.94 4.57 -2.65
C LYS A 7 13.66 4.96 -1.38
N ILE A 8 14.86 4.43 -1.22
CA ILE A 8 15.82 4.87 -0.20
C ILE A 8 16.70 5.97 -0.79
N ARG A 9 17.04 6.95 0.04
CA ARG A 9 18.08 7.93 -0.23
C ARG A 9 19.02 8.00 0.96
N GLU A 10 20.30 8.12 0.68
CA GLU A 10 21.26 8.50 1.70
C GLU A 10 21.18 10.01 1.89
N ILE A 11 21.12 10.46 3.15
CA ILE A 11 21.09 11.87 3.52
C ILE A 11 22.08 12.11 4.65
N THR A 12 22.76 13.24 4.61
CA THR A 12 23.63 13.68 5.70
C THR A 12 22.89 14.74 6.50
N ILE A 13 22.65 14.48 7.78
CA ILE A 13 22.05 15.43 8.72
C ILE A 13 23.10 15.69 9.80
N GLU A 14 23.49 16.95 9.99
CA GLU A 14 24.44 17.36 11.05
C GLU A 14 25.74 16.53 11.06
N GLY A 15 26.27 16.23 9.87
CA GLY A 15 27.51 15.45 9.71
C GLY A 15 27.38 13.94 9.92
N LYS A 16 26.17 13.42 10.16
CA LYS A 16 25.91 11.97 10.29
C LYS A 16 25.12 11.46 9.09
N THR A 17 25.49 10.27 8.61
CA THR A 17 24.81 9.60 7.50
C THR A 17 23.55 8.88 8.00
N PHE A 18 22.43 9.15 7.33
CA PHE A 18 21.14 8.49 7.56
C PHE A 18 20.59 7.96 6.24
N TYR A 19 19.73 6.96 6.33
CA TYR A 19 19.02 6.36 5.22
C TYR A 19 17.55 6.77 5.28
N GLU A 20 17.13 7.68 4.39
CA GLU A 20 15.73 8.15 4.28
C GLU A 20 14.95 7.27 3.29
N VAL A 21 13.90 6.59 3.78
CA VAL A 21 12.91 5.94 2.94
C VAL A 21 11.81 6.94 2.59
N GLN A 22 11.43 6.99 1.32
CA GLN A 22 10.37 7.84 0.79
C GLN A 22 9.29 6.96 0.16
N TRP A 23 8.03 7.25 0.40
CA TRP A 23 6.91 6.56 -0.26
C TRP A 23 5.71 7.50 -0.46
N PRO A 24 4.87 7.26 -1.48
CA PRO A 24 3.69 8.09 -1.73
C PRO A 24 2.69 8.00 -0.58
N LYS A 25 2.05 9.13 -0.29
CA LYS A 25 0.91 9.23 0.64
C LYS A 25 -0.36 9.45 -0.18
N PHE A 26 -1.39 8.64 0.03
CA PHE A 26 -2.72 8.88 -0.52
C PHE A 26 -3.48 9.86 0.39
N PRO A 27 -4.28 10.82 -0.14
CA PRO A 27 -4.55 11.13 -1.55
C PRO A 27 -3.48 12.01 -2.24
N LYS A 28 -2.70 12.80 -1.49
CA LYS A 28 -1.61 13.63 -2.02
C LYS A 28 -0.49 13.74 -1.00
N GLY A 29 0.76 13.64 -1.45
CA GLY A 29 1.95 13.87 -0.63
C GLY A 29 2.97 12.74 -0.69
N ARG A 30 3.99 12.86 0.16
CA ARG A 30 5.07 11.89 0.32
C ARG A 30 5.38 11.73 1.80
N ASN A 31 5.41 10.49 2.25
CA ASN A 31 5.93 10.12 3.56
C ASN A 31 7.45 9.97 3.47
N ARG A 32 8.13 10.31 4.56
CA ARG A 32 9.58 10.24 4.71
C ARG A 32 9.89 9.68 6.08
N GLN A 33 10.85 8.77 6.15
CA GLN A 33 11.35 8.26 7.42
C GLN A 33 12.83 8.00 7.31
N ALA A 34 13.60 8.58 8.24
CA ALA A 34 15.04 8.40 8.31
C ALA A 34 15.39 7.27 9.28
N PHE A 35 16.37 6.48 8.89
CA PHE A 35 16.93 5.38 9.68
C PHE A 35 18.42 5.58 9.83
N ARG A 36 18.99 5.13 10.94
CA ARG A 36 20.45 5.16 11.16
C ARG A 36 21.14 3.98 10.46
N GLN A 37 20.47 2.83 10.42
CA GLN A 37 21.02 1.61 9.83
C GLN A 37 20.45 1.36 8.43
N LYS A 38 21.30 0.96 7.50
CA LYS A 38 20.91 0.65 6.12
C LYS A 38 19.94 -0.55 6.06
N THR A 39 20.25 -1.60 6.82
CA THR A 39 19.46 -2.84 6.85
C THR A 39 18.03 -2.60 7.33
N GLU A 40 17.84 -1.72 8.32
CA GLU A 40 16.52 -1.32 8.81
C GLU A 40 15.75 -0.58 7.71
N ALA A 41 16.40 0.37 7.03
CA ALA A 41 15.79 1.12 5.93
C ALA A 41 15.38 0.21 4.76
N GLU A 42 16.21 -0.77 4.41
CA GLU A 42 15.91 -1.76 3.36
C GLU A 42 14.76 -2.69 3.73
N THR A 43 14.73 -3.17 4.97
CA THR A 43 13.62 -4.00 5.49
C THR A 43 12.32 -3.22 5.44
N PHE A 44 12.34 -1.97 5.89
CA PHE A 44 11.18 -1.09 5.84
C PHE A 44 10.73 -0.78 4.40
N LEU A 45 11.67 -0.55 3.48
CA LEU A 45 11.36 -0.35 2.07
C LEU A 45 10.64 -1.56 1.47
N LYS A 46 11.15 -2.78 1.72
CA LYS A 46 10.53 -4.02 1.25
C LYS A 46 9.10 -4.16 1.76
N GLN A 47 8.89 -3.86 3.04
CA GLN A 47 7.54 -3.84 3.62
C GLN A 47 6.63 -2.84 2.92
N LYS A 48 7.08 -1.59 2.69
CA LYS A 48 6.27 -0.58 1.99
C LYS A 48 5.97 -0.90 0.53
N LEU A 49 6.90 -1.54 -0.18
CA LEU A 49 6.66 -2.04 -1.53
C LEU A 49 5.59 -3.15 -1.54
N ALA A 50 5.61 -4.05 -0.55
CA ALA A 50 4.58 -5.08 -0.40
C ALA A 50 3.21 -4.47 -0.07
N GLU A 51 3.16 -3.51 0.87
CA GLU A 51 1.93 -2.76 1.18
C GLU A 51 1.35 -2.09 -0.08
N GLN A 52 2.18 -1.41 -0.88
CA GLN A 52 1.74 -0.77 -2.12
C GLN A 52 1.16 -1.75 -3.15
N ARG A 53 1.78 -2.92 -3.30
CA ARG A 53 1.24 -3.98 -4.16
C ARG A 53 -0.12 -4.44 -3.64
N ASN A 54 -0.25 -4.64 -2.33
CA ASN A 54 -1.51 -5.05 -1.70
C ASN A 54 -2.61 -3.98 -1.86
N TYR A 55 -2.27 -2.69 -1.72
CA TYR A 55 -3.21 -1.60 -2.01
C TYR A 55 -3.62 -1.56 -3.50
N GLY A 56 -2.69 -1.83 -4.42
CA GLY A 56 -2.99 -1.97 -5.84
C GLY A 56 -3.95 -3.13 -6.14
N ILE A 57 -3.78 -4.26 -5.45
CA ILE A 57 -4.68 -5.43 -5.56
C ILE A 57 -6.05 -5.12 -4.95
N ALA A 58 -6.11 -4.50 -3.78
CA ALA A 58 -7.38 -4.11 -3.13
C ALA A 58 -8.15 -3.04 -3.93
N GLY A 59 -7.45 -2.12 -4.60
CA GLY A 59 -8.07 -1.16 -5.53
C GLY A 59 -8.50 -1.78 -6.87
N SER A 60 -7.85 -2.87 -7.29
CA SER A 60 -8.21 -3.59 -8.52
C SER A 60 -9.36 -4.59 -8.32
N GLY A 61 -9.54 -5.08 -7.09
CA GLY A 61 -10.69 -5.93 -6.71
C GLY A 61 -12.04 -5.21 -6.77
N LEU A 62 -12.06 -3.87 -6.80
CA LEU A 62 -13.28 -3.07 -6.98
C LEU A 62 -13.63 -2.83 -8.46
N ASN A 63 -12.78 -3.23 -9.41
CA ASN A 63 -12.99 -2.97 -10.84
C ASN A 63 -13.19 -4.24 -11.69
N GLN A 64 -13.36 -5.39 -11.05
CA GLN A 64 -13.70 -6.66 -11.74
C GLN A 64 -15.10 -7.19 -11.44
N HIS A 65 -15.95 -6.43 -10.75
CA HIS A 65 -17.38 -6.73 -10.72
C HIS A 65 -18.14 -5.81 -11.68
N CYS A 66 -17.95 -6.06 -12.98
CA CYS A 66 -19.02 -5.81 -13.92
C CYS A 66 -20.19 -6.72 -13.52
N GLY A 67 -21.31 -6.12 -13.11
CA GLY A 67 -22.58 -6.84 -12.87
C GLY A 67 -22.79 -7.33 -11.43
N MET A 68 -23.03 -6.41 -10.49
CA MET A 68 -23.90 -6.75 -9.36
C MET A 68 -25.00 -5.71 -9.29
N GLN A 69 -26.09 -6.01 -10.00
CA GLN A 69 -27.36 -5.31 -9.84
C GLN A 69 -27.73 -5.40 -8.35
N ILE A 70 -27.83 -4.24 -7.72
CA ILE A 70 -28.46 -4.12 -6.41
C ILE A 70 -29.96 -4.38 -6.65
N MET A 71 -30.35 -5.65 -6.60
CA MET A 71 -31.75 -6.05 -6.43
C MET A 71 -32.09 -5.86 -4.95
N ASN A 72 -32.81 -4.79 -4.66
CA ASN A 72 -33.56 -4.64 -3.43
C ASN A 72 -34.51 -5.84 -3.28
N GLY A 73 -34.38 -6.62 -2.21
CA GLY A 73 -35.27 -7.75 -1.99
C GLY A 73 -35.04 -8.45 -0.66
N ARG A 74 -36.03 -8.29 0.22
CA ARG A 74 -36.17 -8.98 1.52
C ARG A 74 -36.06 -10.50 1.40
N SER A 75 -35.70 -11.10 2.53
CA SER A 75 -36.12 -12.41 3.04
C SER A 75 -35.19 -13.61 2.88
N SER A 76 -35.03 -14.24 4.04
CA SER A 76 -34.97 -15.68 4.29
C SER A 76 -33.68 -16.43 3.94
N VAL A 77 -32.94 -16.73 5.01
CA VAL A 77 -32.83 -18.09 5.57
C VAL A 77 -32.69 -19.24 4.56
N MET A 78 -31.60 -19.97 4.75
CA MET A 78 -31.46 -21.43 4.72
C MET A 78 -30.48 -22.05 3.71
N SER A 79 -29.59 -22.83 4.33
CA SER A 79 -29.18 -24.18 3.94
C SER A 79 -27.99 -24.34 3.00
N ILE A 80 -26.91 -24.74 3.65
CA ILE A 80 -25.86 -25.64 3.17
C ILE A 80 -26.49 -26.78 2.34
N ARG A 81 -25.93 -27.04 1.14
CA ARG A 81 -25.80 -28.40 0.60
C ARG A 81 -24.68 -28.47 -0.44
N GLN A 82 -23.80 -29.43 -0.21
CA GLN A 82 -22.82 -30.00 -1.13
C GLN A 82 -23.52 -30.54 -2.39
N CYS A 83 -22.84 -30.40 -3.52
CA CYS A 83 -22.58 -31.49 -4.47
C CYS A 83 -21.12 -31.35 -4.92
#